data_AF-A6TV03-F1
#
_entry.id   AF-A6TV03-F1
#
_cell.length_a   1.000
_cell.length_b   1.000
_cell.length_c   1.000
_cell.angle_alpha   90.00
_cell.angle_beta   90.00
_cell.angle_gamma   90.00
#
_symmetry.space_group_name_H-M   'P 1'
#
loop_
_entity.id
_entity.type
_entity.pdbx_description
1 polymer ?
#
loop_
_entity_poly.entity_id
_entity_poly.type
_entity_poly.pdbx_seq_one_letter_code
_entity_poly.pdbx_strand_id
1 'polypeptide(L)'
;MNFERICQNCGSFFQDPDDMNLGVCLNDEVFEPFLDEIFGSEDFANCYELYLQKRYNGEKEACEQYNEPEIIEIPEGEDISVYLQMEQMKYQNVDEIIRYLYDSNKKIMRNAISAISRYVYIGNESAYKGLVKYYMSLGPAETLEDVYIRKEIIEILSSKESEKSTIDAYVNELARTPSNNTTRQLYTEILKRLSRCPCEMVQEPLLELLRGIKYSYKIKNRIMEVAGVKGTNEYY
;
A
#
# COMPACT_ATOMS: atom_id res chain seq x y z
N MET A 1 12.80 -21.12 15.82
CA MET A 1 14.22 -21.40 16.15
C MET A 1 14.66 -20.37 17.18
N ASN A 2 15.54 -20.70 18.11
CA ASN A 2 16.16 -19.71 19.00
C ASN A 2 17.60 -19.49 18.53
N PHE A 3 17.96 -18.25 18.19
CA PHE A 3 19.35 -17.91 17.87
C PHE A 3 20.16 -17.81 19.16
N GLU A 4 21.40 -18.26 19.11
CA GLU A 4 22.38 -17.96 20.15
C GLU A 4 22.64 -16.45 20.17
N ARG A 5 22.70 -15.85 21.36
CA ARG A 5 22.99 -14.42 21.53
C ARG A 5 24.47 -14.13 21.32
N ILE A 6 24.92 -14.27 20.08
CA ILE A 6 26.27 -13.91 19.63
C ILE A 6 26.19 -12.75 18.64
N CYS A 7 27.27 -11.96 18.52
CA CYS A 7 27.31 -10.79 17.64
C CYS A 7 26.93 -11.13 16.19
N GLN A 8 27.37 -12.28 15.68
CA GLN A 8 27.06 -12.73 14.33
C GLN A 8 25.57 -12.86 14.03
N ASN A 9 24.77 -13.22 15.03
CA ASN A 9 23.32 -13.35 14.90
C ASN A 9 22.59 -12.02 15.13
N CYS A 10 23.29 -10.88 15.22
CA CYS A 10 22.67 -9.58 15.43
C CYS A 10 22.29 -8.95 14.07
N GLY A 11 21.09 -8.37 13.96
CA GLY A 11 20.66 -7.64 12.75
C GLY A 11 21.51 -6.40 12.43
N SER A 12 22.35 -5.94 13.36
CA SER A 12 23.31 -4.84 13.15
C SER A 12 24.72 -5.32 12.79
N PHE A 13 24.96 -6.63 12.69
CA PHE A 13 26.27 -7.19 12.32
C PHE A 13 26.33 -7.39 10.81
N PHE A 14 27.25 -6.69 10.16
CA PHE A 14 27.51 -6.86 8.74
C PHE A 14 28.63 -7.89 8.55
N GLN A 15 28.27 -9.03 7.96
CA GLN A 15 29.17 -10.16 7.74
C GLN A 15 30.19 -9.87 6.62
N ASP A 16 31.46 -10.20 6.86
CA ASP A 16 32.49 -10.18 5.82
C ASP A 16 32.19 -11.25 4.75
N PRO A 17 32.15 -10.88 3.46
CA PRO A 17 31.81 -11.82 2.39
C PRO A 17 32.89 -12.89 2.16
N ASP A 18 34.15 -12.61 2.55
CA ASP A 18 35.28 -13.52 2.40
C ASP A 18 35.48 -14.42 3.63
N ASP A 19 35.04 -13.99 4.82
CA ASP A 19 35.12 -14.76 6.06
C ASP A 19 33.85 -14.68 6.90
N MET A 20 33.07 -15.76 6.86
CA MET A 20 31.81 -15.90 7.59
C MET A 20 31.95 -15.85 9.12
N ASN A 21 33.15 -15.74 9.70
CA ASN A 21 33.31 -15.50 11.14
C ASN A 21 33.58 -14.03 11.47
N LEU A 22 33.97 -13.23 10.47
CA LEU A 22 34.40 -11.84 10.66
C LEU A 22 33.33 -10.86 10.17
N GLY A 23 33.28 -9.68 10.78
CA GLY A 23 32.37 -8.63 10.34
C GLY A 23 32.52 -7.38 11.20
N VAL A 24 31.61 -6.44 11.00
CA VAL A 24 31.58 -5.17 11.73
C VAL A 24 30.19 -4.91 12.33
N CYS A 25 30.14 -4.13 13.40
CA CYS A 25 28.87 -3.67 13.97
C CYS A 25 28.52 -2.32 13.35
N LEU A 26 27.39 -2.23 12.64
CA LEU A 26 26.91 -0.97 12.05
C LEU A 26 26.35 0.00 13.10
N ASN A 27 26.12 -0.45 14.34
CA ASN A 27 25.76 0.43 15.46
C ASN A 27 26.99 1.13 16.10
N ASP A 28 28.22 0.82 15.66
CA ASP A 28 29.39 1.58 16.11
C ASP A 28 29.34 2.98 15.48
N GLU A 29 29.30 4.03 16.33
CA GLU A 29 29.15 5.44 15.93
C GLU A 29 30.16 5.88 14.87
N VAL A 30 31.31 5.21 14.78
CA VAL A 30 32.32 5.48 13.73
C VAL A 30 31.80 5.26 12.30
N PHE A 31 30.77 4.41 12.12
CA PHE A 31 30.15 4.14 10.83
C PHE A 31 28.99 5.09 10.52
N GLU A 32 28.48 5.84 11.50
CA GLU A 32 27.34 6.77 11.32
C GLU A 32 27.47 7.69 10.09
N PRO A 33 28.64 8.29 9.79
CA PRO A 33 28.80 9.14 8.61
C PRO A 33 28.68 8.42 7.26
N PHE A 34 28.74 7.09 7.24
CA PHE A 34 28.81 6.26 6.03
C PHE A 34 27.59 5.36 5.85
N LEU A 35 26.66 5.32 6.81
CA LEU A 35 25.53 4.39 6.80
C LEU A 35 24.70 4.48 5.52
N ASP A 36 24.37 5.69 5.05
CA ASP A 36 23.57 5.87 3.84
C ASP A 36 24.22 5.25 2.59
N GLU A 37 25.55 5.33 2.50
CA GLU A 37 26.31 4.76 1.38
C GLU A 37 26.42 3.25 1.52
N ILE A 38 26.75 2.75 2.72
CA ILE A 38 26.85 1.31 3.02
C ILE A 38 25.52 0.62 2.74
N PHE A 39 24.38 1.19 3.16
CA PHE A 39 23.06 0.63 2.86
C PHE A 39 22.66 0.78 1.38
N GLY A 40 23.22 1.76 0.67
CA GLY A 40 22.94 2.02 -0.74
C GLY A 40 23.68 1.11 -1.72
N SER A 41 24.94 0.77 -1.42
CA SER A 41 25.80 -0.05 -2.30
C SER A 41 26.20 -1.41 -1.72
N GLU A 42 25.87 -1.68 -0.46
CA GLU A 42 26.27 -2.89 0.28
C GLU A 42 27.80 -3.09 0.33
N ASP A 43 28.57 -2.00 0.29
CA ASP A 43 30.03 -2.03 0.34
C ASP A 43 30.61 -1.01 1.33
N PHE A 44 31.89 -1.22 1.70
CA PHE A 44 32.65 -0.35 2.59
C PHE A 44 33.72 0.46 1.84
N ALA A 45 33.62 0.67 0.53
CA ALA A 45 34.68 1.26 -0.28
C ALA A 45 35.08 2.67 0.24
N ASN A 46 34.11 3.47 0.68
CA ASN A 46 34.34 4.83 1.18
C ASN A 46 34.91 4.89 2.61
N CYS A 47 34.90 3.77 3.34
CA CYS A 47 35.45 3.66 4.70
C CYS A 47 36.28 2.38 4.90
N TYR A 48 36.93 1.88 3.86
CA TYR A 48 37.54 0.54 3.86
C TYR A 48 38.61 0.37 4.95
N GLU A 49 39.43 1.39 5.19
CA GLU A 49 40.41 1.38 6.28
C GLU A 49 39.75 1.27 7.66
N LEU A 50 38.62 1.95 7.86
CA LEU A 50 37.85 1.88 9.10
C LEU A 50 37.20 0.50 9.26
N TYR A 51 36.65 -0.06 8.17
CA TYR A 51 36.12 -1.41 8.12
C TYR A 51 37.17 -2.43 8.59
N LEU A 52 38.38 -2.40 8.01
CA LEU A 52 39.47 -3.30 8.39
C LEU A 52 39.87 -3.16 9.87
N GLN A 53 39.92 -1.94 10.40
CA GLN A 53 40.27 -1.68 11.80
C GLN A 53 39.19 -2.17 12.78
N LYS A 54 37.92 -2.04 12.39
CA LYS A 54 36.78 -2.39 13.23
C LYS A 54 36.33 -3.83 13.04
N ARG A 55 36.87 -4.57 12.08
CA ARG A 55 36.52 -5.97 11.81
C ARG A 55 36.89 -6.86 12.99
N TYR A 56 35.95 -7.70 13.44
CA TYR A 56 36.16 -8.63 14.55
C TYR A 56 35.41 -9.96 14.34
N ASN A 57 35.76 -10.97 15.14
CA ASN A 57 35.07 -12.27 15.13
C ASN A 57 33.69 -12.18 15.82
N GLY A 58 32.64 -12.50 15.07
CA GLY A 58 31.24 -12.45 15.48
C GLY A 58 30.80 -13.57 16.44
N GLU A 59 31.57 -14.64 16.61
CA GLU A 59 31.35 -15.74 17.56
C GLU A 59 31.66 -15.34 19.02
N LYS A 60 31.30 -14.12 19.40
CA LYS A 60 31.41 -13.60 20.77
C LYS A 60 30.03 -13.25 21.30
N GLU A 61 29.88 -13.26 22.63
CA GLU A 61 28.63 -12.90 23.29
C GLU A 61 28.12 -11.53 22.84
N ALA A 62 26.83 -11.46 22.50
CA ALA A 62 26.21 -10.26 22.01
C ALA A 62 26.10 -9.19 23.11
N CYS A 63 26.22 -7.93 22.73
CA CYS A 63 26.08 -6.82 23.66
C CYS A 63 24.61 -6.54 24.04
N GLU A 64 24.42 -5.54 24.89
CA GLU A 64 23.09 -5.08 25.32
C GLU A 64 22.25 -4.50 24.16
N GLN A 65 22.90 -4.04 23.08
CA GLN A 65 22.25 -3.54 21.86
C GLN A 65 21.94 -4.64 20.84
N TYR A 66 21.97 -5.91 21.25
CA TYR A 66 21.63 -7.03 20.37
C TYR A 66 20.24 -6.83 19.76
N ASN A 67 20.21 -6.73 18.43
CA ASN A 67 18.99 -6.69 17.65
C ASN A 67 18.73 -8.08 17.09
N GLU A 68 17.67 -8.75 17.57
CA GLU A 68 17.32 -10.07 17.09
C GLU A 68 16.81 -9.98 15.63
N PRO A 69 17.38 -10.76 14.68
CA PRO A 69 16.93 -10.75 13.30
C PRO A 69 15.50 -11.28 13.18
N GLU A 70 14.70 -10.63 12.35
CA GLU A 70 13.38 -11.14 12.00
C GLU A 70 13.54 -12.31 11.01
N ILE A 71 13.10 -13.50 11.41
CA ILE A 71 13.03 -14.65 10.51
C ILE A 71 11.71 -14.60 9.78
N ILE A 72 11.77 -14.57 8.46
CA ILE A 72 10.58 -14.69 7.60
C ILE A 72 10.58 -16.10 7.00
N GLU A 73 9.55 -16.88 7.32
CA GLU A 73 9.34 -18.19 6.70
C GLU A 73 8.84 -18.00 5.26
N ILE A 74 9.63 -18.47 4.30
CA ILE A 74 9.25 -18.47 2.88
C ILE A 74 8.27 -19.63 2.66
N PRO A 75 7.07 -19.40 2.09
CA PRO A 75 6.12 -20.47 1.81
C PRO A 75 6.72 -21.57 0.93
N GLU A 76 6.38 -22.83 1.21
CA GLU A 76 6.91 -23.98 0.48
C GLU A 76 6.52 -23.92 -1.01
N GLY A 77 7.52 -24.03 -1.89
CA GLY A 77 7.33 -23.95 -3.34
C GLY A 77 7.46 -22.55 -3.94
N GLU A 78 7.68 -21.51 -3.14
CA GLU A 78 8.02 -20.18 -3.66
C GLU A 78 9.50 -20.03 -3.97
N ASP A 79 9.79 -19.31 -5.05
CA ASP A 79 11.16 -18.93 -5.40
C ASP A 79 11.64 -17.82 -4.45
N ILE A 80 12.78 -18.06 -3.79
CA ILE A 80 13.35 -17.16 -2.78
C ILE A 80 13.58 -15.76 -3.35
N SER A 81 14.08 -15.65 -4.59
CA SER A 81 14.38 -14.36 -5.21
C SER A 81 13.11 -13.57 -5.51
N VAL A 82 12.05 -14.26 -5.95
CA VAL A 82 10.73 -13.66 -6.18
C VAL A 82 10.11 -13.19 -4.87
N TYR A 83 10.17 -14.01 -3.82
CA TYR A 83 9.64 -13.68 -2.51
C TYR A 83 10.34 -12.44 -1.92
N LEU A 84 11.68 -12.42 -1.93
CA LEU A 84 12.47 -11.28 -1.47
C LEU A 84 12.14 -10.01 -2.25
N GLN A 85 12.00 -10.10 -3.57
CA GLN A 85 11.60 -8.96 -4.39
C GLN A 85 10.21 -8.44 -4.00
N MET A 86 9.25 -9.34 -3.74
CA MET A 86 7.90 -8.95 -3.32
C MET A 86 7.90 -8.27 -1.95
N GLU A 87 8.62 -8.81 -0.96
CA GLU A 87 8.75 -8.18 0.36
C GLU A 87 9.47 -6.83 0.28
N GLN A 88 10.51 -6.69 -0.54
CA GLN A 88 11.14 -5.37 -0.79
C GLN A 88 10.14 -4.36 -1.35
N MET A 89 9.36 -4.76 -2.37
CA MET A 89 8.35 -3.88 -2.97
C MET A 89 7.24 -3.47 -2.01
N LYS A 90 6.88 -4.34 -1.06
CA LYS A 90 5.87 -4.08 -0.04
C LYS A 90 6.24 -2.92 0.88
N TYR A 91 7.53 -2.73 1.17
CA TYR A 91 8.03 -1.66 2.04
C TYR A 91 8.73 -0.52 1.29
N GLN A 92 8.86 -0.62 -0.03
CA GLN A 92 9.48 0.42 -0.84
C GLN A 92 8.75 1.77 -0.72
N ASN A 93 9.51 2.87 -0.61
CA ASN A 93 8.95 4.21 -0.70
C ASN A 93 8.38 4.47 -2.10
N VAL A 94 7.13 4.95 -2.16
CA VAL A 94 6.40 5.22 -3.41
C VAL A 94 5.92 6.68 -3.51
N ASP A 95 6.49 7.59 -2.73
CA ASP A 95 6.02 8.98 -2.64
C ASP A 95 6.14 9.71 -3.98
N GLU A 96 7.21 9.42 -4.75
CA GLU A 96 7.37 10.00 -6.07
C GLU A 96 6.29 9.53 -7.05
N ILE A 97 5.92 8.24 -7.00
CA ILE A 97 4.83 7.69 -7.82
C ILE A 97 3.51 8.35 -7.44
N ILE A 98 3.23 8.50 -6.13
CA ILE A 98 2.04 9.16 -5.62
C ILE A 98 1.98 10.61 -6.10
N ARG A 99 3.11 11.33 -6.14
CA ARG A 99 3.18 12.70 -6.64
C ARG A 99 2.70 12.80 -8.09
N TYR A 100 3.08 11.85 -8.95
CA TYR A 100 2.68 11.82 -10.36
C TYR A 100 1.20 11.51 -10.59
N LEU A 101 0.46 11.00 -9.59
CA LEU A 101 -1.00 10.88 -9.68
C LEU A 101 -1.68 12.25 -9.85
N TYR A 102 -1.08 13.32 -9.33
CA TYR A 102 -1.61 14.69 -9.38
C TYR A 102 -1.06 15.50 -10.58
N ASP A 103 -0.36 14.85 -11.50
CA ASP A 103 0.19 15.53 -12.67
C ASP A 103 -0.93 15.96 -13.63
N SER A 104 -0.84 17.21 -14.12
CA SER A 104 -1.81 17.75 -15.09
C SER A 104 -1.75 17.03 -16.45
N ASN A 105 -0.62 16.40 -16.77
CA ASN A 105 -0.47 15.57 -17.94
C ASN A 105 -1.09 14.19 -17.71
N LYS A 106 -2.23 13.97 -18.36
CA LYS A 106 -3.00 12.71 -18.24
C LYS A 106 -2.19 11.46 -18.59
N LYS A 107 -1.17 11.54 -19.45
CA LYS A 107 -0.31 10.39 -19.76
C LYS A 107 0.60 10.04 -18.58
N ILE A 108 1.18 11.05 -17.92
CA ILE A 108 2.01 10.86 -16.73
C ILE A 108 1.17 10.29 -15.60
N MET A 109 0.01 10.90 -15.34
CA MET A 109 -0.93 10.41 -14.32
C MET A 109 -1.37 8.96 -14.57
N ARG A 110 -1.72 8.59 -15.81
CA ARG A 110 -2.07 7.19 -16.14
C ARG A 110 -0.91 6.22 -15.93
N ASN A 111 0.31 6.62 -16.29
CA ASN A 111 1.49 5.81 -16.02
C ASN A 111 1.68 5.62 -14.51
N ALA A 112 1.42 6.64 -13.70
CA ALA A 112 1.46 6.55 -12.24
C ALA A 112 0.37 5.62 -11.68
N ILE A 113 -0.86 5.65 -12.22
CA ILE A 113 -1.92 4.68 -11.85
C ILE A 113 -1.48 3.25 -12.18
N SER A 114 -0.92 3.04 -13.37
CA SER A 114 -0.41 1.73 -13.78
C SER A 114 0.72 1.26 -12.87
N ALA A 115 1.68 2.12 -12.54
CA ALA A 115 2.79 1.81 -11.64
C ALA A 115 2.32 1.51 -10.20
N ILE A 116 1.46 2.36 -9.62
CA ILE A 116 0.97 2.22 -8.25
C ILE A 116 0.14 0.94 -8.07
N SER A 117 -0.54 0.47 -9.13
CA SER A 117 -1.38 -0.73 -9.07
C SER A 117 -0.63 -1.98 -8.59
N ARG A 118 0.63 -2.16 -9.04
CA ARG A 118 1.47 -3.29 -8.65
C ARG A 118 1.80 -3.24 -7.16
N TYR A 119 2.10 -2.06 -6.64
CA TYR A 119 2.40 -1.86 -5.22
C TYR A 119 1.17 -2.10 -4.33
N VAL A 120 -0.01 -1.63 -4.76
CA VAL A 120 -1.27 -1.89 -4.05
C VAL A 120 -1.55 -3.39 -3.98
N TYR A 121 -1.38 -4.11 -5.11
CA TYR A 121 -1.58 -5.55 -5.18
C TYR A 121 -0.63 -6.33 -4.27
N ILE A 122 0.65 -5.94 -4.21
CA ILE A 122 1.66 -6.53 -3.32
C ILE A 122 1.39 -6.23 -1.83
N GLY A 123 0.55 -5.23 -1.53
CA GLY A 123 0.18 -4.87 -0.17
C GLY A 123 1.00 -3.73 0.42
N ASN A 124 1.64 -2.91 -0.41
CA ASN A 124 2.29 -1.68 0.04
C ASN A 124 1.24 -0.67 0.57
N GLU A 125 1.31 -0.38 1.87
CA GLU A 125 0.29 0.42 2.57
C GLU A 125 0.29 1.88 2.11
N SER A 126 1.48 2.46 1.90
CA SER A 126 1.64 3.83 1.39
C SER A 126 1.04 3.98 -0.01
N ALA A 127 1.23 2.98 -0.88
CA ALA A 127 0.65 2.96 -2.21
C ALA A 127 -0.89 2.94 -2.18
N TYR A 128 -1.46 2.09 -1.32
CA TYR A 128 -2.91 2.02 -1.12
C TYR A 128 -3.48 3.34 -0.59
N LYS A 129 -2.93 3.86 0.51
CA LYS A 129 -3.37 5.13 1.11
C LYS A 129 -3.23 6.29 0.13
N GLY A 130 -2.13 6.33 -0.63
CA GLY A 130 -1.87 7.33 -1.67
C GLY A 130 -2.92 7.29 -2.78
N LEU A 131 -3.25 6.11 -3.29
CA LEU A 131 -4.26 5.92 -4.33
C LEU A 131 -5.67 6.29 -3.83
N VAL A 132 -6.05 5.87 -2.62
CA VAL A 132 -7.33 6.26 -2.01
C VAL A 132 -7.43 7.77 -1.85
N LYS A 133 -6.37 8.41 -1.32
CA LYS A 133 -6.31 9.87 -1.15
C LYS A 133 -6.46 10.60 -2.47
N TYR A 134 -5.75 10.16 -3.51
CA TYR A 134 -5.89 10.71 -4.85
C TYR A 134 -7.32 10.56 -5.38
N TYR A 135 -7.88 9.36 -5.29
CA TYR A 135 -9.24 9.10 -5.73
C TYR A 135 -10.26 9.98 -4.99
N MET A 136 -10.12 10.14 -3.67
CA MET A 136 -10.97 11.02 -2.85
C MET A 136 -10.84 12.51 -3.23
N SER A 137 -9.69 12.95 -3.75
CA SER A 137 -9.46 14.34 -4.15
C SER A 137 -10.07 14.72 -5.51
N LEU A 138 -10.47 13.75 -6.34
CA LEU A 138 -11.06 14.02 -7.64
C LEU A 138 -12.40 14.77 -7.52
N GLY A 139 -12.68 15.62 -8.50
CA GLY A 139 -13.99 16.27 -8.67
C GLY A 139 -15.10 15.30 -9.12
N PRO A 140 -16.28 15.82 -9.51
CA PRO A 140 -17.35 15.01 -10.11
C PRO A 140 -16.92 14.40 -11.45
N ALA A 141 -17.46 13.22 -11.80
CA ALA A 141 -17.24 12.64 -13.13
C ALA A 141 -18.16 13.32 -14.15
N GLU A 142 -17.57 14.06 -15.09
CA GLU A 142 -18.34 14.82 -16.07
C GLU A 142 -18.17 14.28 -17.49
N THR A 143 -17.03 13.64 -17.76
CA THR A 143 -16.70 13.10 -19.08
C THR A 143 -16.67 11.57 -19.11
N LEU A 144 -16.57 10.97 -20.31
CA LEU A 144 -16.32 9.52 -20.43
C LEU A 144 -14.90 9.16 -20.00
N GLU A 145 -13.93 10.05 -20.26
CA GLU A 145 -12.53 9.83 -19.87
C GLU A 145 -12.39 9.75 -18.34
N ASP A 146 -13.07 10.67 -17.66
CA ASP A 146 -13.32 10.66 -16.22
C ASP A 146 -13.84 9.33 -15.70
N VAL A 147 -14.85 8.75 -16.37
CA VAL A 147 -15.44 7.47 -16.00
C VAL A 147 -14.43 6.34 -16.18
N TYR A 148 -13.65 6.33 -17.25
CA TYR A 148 -12.65 5.29 -17.49
C TYR A 148 -11.54 5.30 -16.44
N ILE A 149 -10.99 6.47 -16.11
CA ILE A 149 -9.96 6.60 -15.07
C ILE A 149 -10.50 6.12 -13.72
N ARG A 150 -11.72 6.51 -13.35
CA ARG A 150 -12.32 6.07 -12.09
C ARG A 150 -12.54 4.57 -12.04
N LYS A 151 -12.96 3.95 -13.15
CA LYS A 151 -13.11 2.49 -13.23
C LYS A 151 -11.79 1.75 -13.10
N GLU A 152 -10.72 2.28 -13.68
CA GLU A 152 -9.36 1.73 -13.51
C GLU A 152 -8.95 1.75 -12.02
N ILE A 153 -9.17 2.87 -11.33
CA ILE A 153 -8.88 2.98 -9.89
C ILE A 153 -9.74 2.01 -9.07
N ILE A 154 -11.05 1.92 -9.36
CA ILE A 154 -11.96 0.98 -8.69
C ILE A 154 -11.48 -0.47 -8.87
N GLU A 155 -10.97 -0.82 -10.05
CA GLU A 155 -10.44 -2.17 -10.30
C GLU A 155 -9.23 -2.45 -9.40
N ILE A 156 -8.30 -1.50 -9.27
CA ILE A 156 -7.13 -1.63 -8.41
C ILE A 156 -7.54 -1.78 -6.94
N LEU A 157 -8.45 -0.91 -6.48
CA LEU A 157 -8.97 -0.92 -5.10
C LEU A 157 -9.82 -2.16 -4.78
N SER A 158 -10.23 -2.94 -5.79
CA SER A 158 -11.05 -4.12 -5.56
C SER A 158 -10.39 -5.19 -4.70
N SER A 159 -9.06 -5.26 -4.73
CA SER A 159 -8.25 -6.13 -3.86
C SER A 159 -8.32 -5.75 -2.37
N LYS A 160 -8.91 -4.57 -2.06
CA LYS A 160 -9.04 -3.97 -0.73
C LYS A 160 -10.49 -3.58 -0.43
N GLU A 161 -11.47 -4.32 -0.96
CA GLU A 161 -12.91 -4.05 -0.76
C GLU A 161 -13.36 -4.15 0.70
N SER A 162 -12.68 -4.95 1.53
CA SER A 162 -12.94 -5.04 2.97
C SER A 162 -12.43 -3.85 3.79
N GLU A 163 -11.61 -2.99 3.20
CA GLU A 163 -11.05 -1.83 3.90
C GLU A 163 -12.08 -0.70 3.97
N LYS A 164 -12.28 -0.15 5.17
CA LYS A 164 -13.21 0.96 5.40
C LYS A 164 -12.93 2.14 4.46
N SER A 165 -11.67 2.49 4.27
CA SER A 165 -11.26 3.58 3.38
C SER A 165 -11.63 3.36 1.90
N THR A 166 -11.70 2.10 1.45
CA THR A 166 -12.18 1.78 0.10
C THR A 166 -13.68 1.99 -0.01
N ILE A 167 -14.44 1.54 1.00
CA ILE A 167 -15.90 1.73 1.07
C ILE A 167 -16.23 3.22 1.11
N ASP A 168 -15.58 3.98 1.99
CA ASP A 168 -15.76 5.43 2.10
C ASP A 168 -15.48 6.14 0.77
N ALA A 169 -14.45 5.69 0.04
CA ALA A 169 -14.12 6.26 -1.26
C ALA A 169 -15.16 5.97 -2.35
N TYR A 170 -15.74 4.76 -2.34
CA TYR A 170 -16.85 4.40 -3.23
C TYR A 170 -18.11 5.21 -2.91
N VAL A 171 -18.45 5.39 -1.62
CA VAL A 171 -19.59 6.21 -1.18
C VAL A 171 -19.38 7.67 -1.57
N ASN A 172 -18.18 8.21 -1.38
CA ASN A 172 -17.82 9.56 -1.79
C ASN A 172 -17.95 9.76 -3.31
N GLU A 173 -17.59 8.77 -4.13
CA GLU A 173 -17.79 8.83 -5.58
C GLU A 173 -19.28 8.89 -5.95
N LEU A 174 -20.14 8.09 -5.30
CA LEU A 174 -21.59 8.18 -5.49
C LEU A 174 -22.14 9.55 -5.05
N ALA A 175 -21.54 10.17 -4.03
CA ALA A 175 -21.95 11.47 -3.53
C ALA A 175 -21.64 12.60 -4.49
N ARG A 176 -20.40 12.67 -4.99
CA ARG A 176 -19.94 13.79 -5.81
C ARG A 176 -20.38 13.71 -7.26
N THR A 177 -20.55 12.50 -7.81
CA THR A 177 -20.74 12.33 -9.25
C THR A 177 -22.21 12.36 -9.64
N PRO A 178 -22.63 13.21 -10.61
CA PRO A 178 -24.03 13.26 -11.04
C PRO A 178 -24.47 11.93 -11.65
N SER A 179 -25.68 11.47 -11.37
CA SER A 179 -26.21 10.25 -11.96
C SER A 179 -26.90 10.54 -13.30
N ASN A 180 -26.21 10.28 -14.42
CA ASN A 180 -26.70 10.53 -15.77
C ASN A 180 -26.24 9.42 -16.73
N ASN A 181 -26.50 9.57 -18.03
CA ASN A 181 -26.14 8.55 -19.03
C ASN A 181 -24.63 8.30 -19.12
N THR A 182 -23.80 9.34 -18.97
CA THR A 182 -22.33 9.25 -19.00
C THR A 182 -21.81 8.42 -17.83
N THR A 183 -22.31 8.69 -16.62
CA THR A 183 -21.81 8.11 -15.37
C THR A 183 -22.54 6.85 -14.93
N ARG A 184 -23.60 6.44 -15.64
CA ARG A 184 -24.39 5.24 -15.31
C ARG A 184 -23.55 3.99 -15.15
N GLN A 185 -22.52 3.81 -15.97
CA GLN A 185 -21.62 2.65 -15.88
C GLN A 185 -20.79 2.69 -14.60
N LEU A 186 -20.29 3.86 -14.22
CA LEU A 186 -19.54 4.07 -12.98
C LEU A 186 -20.40 3.75 -11.75
N TYR A 187 -21.61 4.30 -11.68
CA TYR A 187 -22.58 3.97 -10.61
C TYR A 187 -22.85 2.48 -10.52
N THR A 188 -22.95 1.80 -11.67
CA THR A 188 -23.24 0.36 -11.70
C THR A 188 -22.07 -0.45 -11.17
N GLU A 189 -20.84 -0.07 -11.52
CA GLU A 189 -19.66 -0.74 -11.01
C GLU A 189 -19.52 -0.53 -9.49
N ILE A 190 -19.66 0.71 -9.01
CA ILE A 190 -19.54 1.02 -7.58
C ILE A 190 -20.58 0.27 -6.75
N LEU A 191 -21.86 0.30 -7.15
CA LEU A 191 -22.92 -0.39 -6.42
C LEU A 191 -22.71 -1.91 -6.43
N LYS A 192 -22.23 -2.47 -7.54
CA LYS A 192 -21.87 -3.89 -7.62
C LYS A 192 -20.73 -4.24 -6.65
N ARG A 193 -19.70 -3.39 -6.55
CA ARG A 193 -18.56 -3.58 -5.64
C ARG A 193 -18.99 -3.46 -4.18
N LEU A 194 -19.75 -2.41 -3.83
CA LEU A 194 -20.32 -2.23 -2.49
C LEU A 194 -21.22 -3.39 -2.08
N SER A 195 -21.98 -4.00 -3.00
CA SER A 195 -22.82 -5.16 -2.67
C SER A 195 -22.06 -6.43 -2.25
N ARG A 196 -20.75 -6.47 -2.47
CA ARG A 196 -19.87 -7.57 -2.05
C ARG A 196 -19.22 -7.33 -0.69
N CYS A 197 -19.27 -6.08 -0.20
CA CYS A 197 -18.67 -5.71 1.07
C CYS A 197 -19.60 -6.12 2.23
N PRO A 198 -19.07 -6.31 3.45
CA PRO A 198 -19.89 -6.64 4.61
C PRO A 198 -21.00 -5.61 4.85
N CYS A 199 -22.25 -6.09 5.02
CA CYS A 199 -23.43 -5.23 5.18
C CYS A 199 -23.27 -4.21 6.31
N GLU A 200 -22.71 -4.64 7.44
CA GLU A 200 -22.44 -3.80 8.62
C GLU A 200 -21.51 -2.60 8.35
N MET A 201 -20.66 -2.69 7.32
CA MET A 201 -19.77 -1.60 6.93
C MET A 201 -20.39 -0.66 5.88
N VAL A 202 -21.34 -1.15 5.09
CA VAL A 202 -21.90 -0.43 3.94
C VAL A 202 -23.23 0.24 4.26
N GLN A 203 -24.03 -0.36 5.14
CA GLN A 203 -25.40 0.06 5.39
C GLN A 203 -25.48 1.52 5.86
N GLU A 204 -24.80 1.87 6.95
CA GLU A 204 -24.88 3.23 7.50
C GLU A 204 -24.33 4.30 6.54
N PRO A 205 -23.14 4.13 5.92
CA PRO A 205 -22.64 5.09 4.95
C PRO A 205 -23.59 5.34 3.77
N LEU A 206 -24.28 4.31 3.27
CA LEU A 206 -25.26 4.48 2.20
C LEU A 206 -26.55 5.14 2.67
N LEU A 207 -27.00 4.90 3.91
CA LEU A 207 -28.16 5.59 4.46
C LEU A 207 -27.86 7.07 4.73
N GLU A 208 -26.67 7.39 5.24
CA GLU A 208 -26.18 8.77 5.35
C GLU A 208 -26.15 9.49 3.99
N LEU A 209 -25.62 8.80 2.97
CA LEU A 209 -25.61 9.32 1.60
C LEU A 209 -27.02 9.69 1.10
N LEU A 210 -27.99 8.81 1.34
CA LEU A 210 -29.39 9.03 0.92
C LEU A 210 -30.10 10.13 1.72
N ARG A 211 -29.68 10.39 2.96
CA ARG A 211 -30.19 11.52 3.77
C ARG A 211 -29.62 12.86 3.28
N GLY A 212 -28.37 12.88 2.84
CA GLY A 212 -27.68 14.10 2.39
C GLY A 212 -27.95 14.49 0.94
N ILE A 213 -28.23 13.53 0.06
CA ILE A 213 -28.26 13.76 -1.39
C ILE A 213 -29.55 13.26 -2.02
N LYS A 214 -30.16 14.13 -2.84
CA LYS A 214 -31.39 13.82 -3.57
C LYS A 214 -31.09 13.07 -4.86
N TYR A 215 -31.33 11.77 -4.85
CA TYR A 215 -31.25 10.92 -6.04
C TYR A 215 -32.60 10.79 -6.76
N SER A 216 -32.55 10.40 -8.05
CA SER A 216 -33.75 9.90 -8.72
C SER A 216 -34.25 8.62 -8.05
N TYR A 217 -35.56 8.37 -8.12
CA TYR A 217 -36.19 7.19 -7.51
C TYR A 217 -35.48 5.88 -7.88
N LYS A 218 -35.11 5.73 -9.16
CA LYS A 218 -34.41 4.53 -9.66
C LYS A 218 -33.04 4.33 -9.02
N ILE A 219 -32.27 5.39 -8.81
CA ILE A 219 -30.92 5.29 -8.24
C ILE A 219 -31.02 5.11 -6.72
N LYS A 220 -31.92 5.83 -6.06
CA LYS A 220 -32.22 5.67 -4.64
C LYS A 220 -32.55 4.21 -4.31
N ASN A 221 -33.43 3.56 -5.08
CA ASN A 221 -33.78 2.15 -4.86
C ASN A 221 -32.59 1.21 -4.99
N ARG A 222 -31.71 1.43 -5.97
CA ARG A 222 -30.49 0.62 -6.13
C ARG A 222 -29.53 0.79 -4.96
N ILE A 223 -29.41 2.01 -4.43
CA ILE A 223 -28.58 2.27 -3.23
C ILE A 223 -29.19 1.58 -2.01
N MET A 224 -30.51 1.68 -1.80
CA MET A 224 -31.20 1.00 -0.68
C MET A 224 -31.09 -0.52 -0.76
N GLU A 225 -31.15 -1.09 -1.96
CA GLU A 225 -30.95 -2.53 -2.20
C GLU A 225 -29.56 -2.99 -1.73
N VAL A 226 -28.51 -2.24 -2.09
CA VAL A 226 -27.14 -2.51 -1.63
C VAL A 226 -26.98 -2.32 -0.12
N ALA A 227 -27.68 -1.34 0.46
CA ALA A 227 -27.70 -1.11 1.91
C ALA A 227 -28.47 -2.19 2.70
N GLY A 228 -29.05 -3.20 2.04
CA GLY A 228 -29.81 -4.27 2.70
C GLY A 228 -31.18 -3.82 3.23
N VAL A 229 -31.65 -2.62 2.88
CA VAL A 229 -32.93 -2.09 3.34
C VAL A 229 -34.03 -2.45 2.34
N LYS A 230 -34.84 -3.47 2.68
CA LYS A 230 -36.06 -3.78 1.94
C LYS A 230 -37.17 -2.82 2.35
N GLY A 231 -37.41 -1.80 1.51
CA GLY A 231 -38.63 -0.99 1.45
C GLY A 231 -39.36 -0.78 2.78
N THR A 232 -38.73 -0.12 3.74
CA THR A 232 -39.43 0.40 4.92
C THR A 232 -39.94 1.81 4.61
N ASN A 233 -41.19 2.07 5.00
CA ASN A 233 -41.94 3.31 4.78
C ASN A 233 -41.29 4.59 5.36
N GLU A 234 -40.13 4.49 6.03
CA GLU A 234 -39.47 5.64 6.68
C GLU A 234 -38.68 6.53 5.72
N TYR A 235 -38.44 6.06 4.47
CA TYR A 235 -37.69 6.82 3.47
C TYR A 235 -38.48 7.07 2.18
N TYR A 236 -39.80 6.90 2.16
CA TYR A 236 -40.66 7.23 1.01
C TYR A 236 -41.13 8.69 1.09
#